data_AF-A0A7V1IK54-F1
#
_entry.id   AF-A0A7V1IK54-F1
#
_cell.length_a   1.000
_cell.length_b   1.000
_cell.length_c   1.000
_cell.angle_alpha   90.00
_cell.angle_beta   90.00
_cell.angle_gamma   90.00
#
_symmetry.space_group_name_H-M   'P 1'
#
loop_
_entity.id
_entity.type
_entity.pdbx_description
1 polymer ?
#
loop_
_entity_poly.entity_id
_entity_poly.type
_entity_poly.pdbx_seq_one_letter_code
_entity_poly.pdbx_strand_id
1 'polypeptide(L)'
;MNHFTKQASRRLALVGLGVLIQAAASSTARADGLETLPHACALLLSEARFELEDRREEERLAPIRSAADQAIYELLEPLWKARSTEWLRYLAARHARDRSRLEVDRAGIETKRAEEKLTALTRECVDPGAGTEKPTLRYERLGCDLARKTRDIAALDLAYRKEVLESTNELRRLELATAQDLIHARYALDRAKAQLQSRSARWDRCKRASGRHP
;
A
#
# COMPACT_ATOMS: atom_id res chain seq x y z
N MET A 1 15.98 0.98 -18.77
CA MET A 1 15.44 2.18 -18.08
C MET A 1 14.04 1.86 -17.58
N ASN A 2 13.88 1.80 -16.26
CA ASN A 2 12.85 1.01 -15.59
C ASN A 2 11.46 1.66 -15.56
N HIS A 3 10.41 0.88 -15.77
CA HIS A 3 9.00 1.29 -15.66
C HIS A 3 8.65 1.95 -14.31
N PHE A 4 9.40 1.67 -13.25
CA PHE A 4 9.25 2.26 -11.92
C PHE A 4 9.58 3.77 -11.87
N THR A 5 10.58 4.24 -12.62
CA THR A 5 10.92 5.68 -12.63
C THR A 5 9.87 6.49 -13.38
N LYS A 6 9.18 5.91 -14.38
CA LYS A 6 8.03 6.52 -15.08
C LYS A 6 6.77 6.59 -14.22
N GLN A 7 6.57 5.65 -13.28
CA GLN A 7 5.44 5.70 -12.33
C GLN A 7 5.69 6.67 -11.17
N ALA A 8 6.93 6.73 -10.66
CA ALA A 8 7.31 7.70 -9.62
C ALA A 8 7.21 9.15 -10.13
N SER A 9 7.62 9.41 -11.38
CA SER A 9 7.50 10.73 -12.00
C SER A 9 6.05 11.14 -12.32
N ARG A 10 5.16 10.18 -12.64
CA ARG A 10 3.72 10.44 -12.75
C ARG A 10 3.05 10.75 -11.41
N ARG A 11 3.49 10.09 -10.32
CA ARG A 11 3.02 10.38 -8.96
C ARG A 11 3.55 11.74 -8.46
N LEU A 12 4.80 12.11 -8.78
CA LEU A 12 5.34 13.44 -8.50
C LEU A 12 4.62 14.56 -9.28
N ALA A 13 4.22 14.30 -10.53
CA ALA A 13 3.41 15.25 -11.29
C ALA A 13 1.99 15.42 -10.70
N LEU A 14 1.39 14.34 -10.15
CA LEU A 14 0.10 14.39 -9.46
C LEU A 14 0.19 15.08 -8.09
N VAL A 15 1.27 14.87 -7.33
CA VAL A 15 1.54 15.59 -6.08
C VAL A 15 1.80 17.08 -6.35
N GLY A 16 2.50 17.42 -7.44
CA GLY A 16 2.67 18.81 -7.88
C GLY A 16 1.34 19.49 -8.22
N LEU A 17 0.38 18.75 -8.77
CA LEU A 17 -0.99 19.22 -8.99
C LEU A 17 -1.76 19.39 -7.67
N GLY A 18 -1.59 18.47 -6.71
CA GLY A 18 -2.17 18.57 -5.37
C GLY A 18 -1.67 19.79 -4.58
N VAL A 19 -0.37 20.09 -4.65
CA VAL A 19 0.23 21.28 -4.01
C VAL A 19 -0.21 22.58 -4.69
N LEU A 20 -0.35 22.59 -6.02
CA LEU A 20 -0.91 23.74 -6.76
C LEU A 20 -2.39 23.98 -6.42
N ILE A 21 -3.18 22.94 -6.20
CA ILE A 21 -4.59 23.07 -5.78
C ILE A 21 -4.69 23.55 -4.32
N GLN A 22 -3.78 23.11 -3.44
CA GLN A 22 -3.77 23.53 -2.03
C GLN A 22 -3.26 24.97 -1.84
N ALA A 23 -2.35 25.43 -2.71
CA ALA A 23 -1.94 26.84 -2.79
C ALA A 23 -3.02 27.73 -3.44
N ALA A 24 -3.73 27.23 -4.46
CA ALA A 24 -4.87 27.93 -5.06
C ALA A 24 -6.05 28.10 -4.07
N ALA A 25 -6.19 27.20 -3.10
CA ALA A 25 -7.20 27.31 -2.05
C ALA A 25 -6.89 28.41 -1.01
N SER A 26 -5.66 28.92 -0.95
CA SER A 26 -5.21 29.87 0.08
C SER A 26 -4.92 31.29 -0.42
N SER A 27 -4.82 31.54 -1.74
CA SER A 27 -4.67 32.90 -2.28
C SER A 27 -5.66 33.22 -3.41
N THR A 28 -6.83 33.73 -3.01
CA THR A 28 -7.73 34.65 -3.73
C THR A 28 -8.01 34.43 -5.23
N ALA A 29 -9.23 33.99 -5.56
CA ALA A 29 -9.98 34.53 -6.70
C ALA A 29 -11.49 34.47 -6.39
N ARG A 30 -12.06 35.64 -6.10
CA ARG A 30 -13.49 35.92 -6.35
C ARG A 30 -13.68 36.01 -7.87
N ALA A 31 -14.84 35.54 -8.31
CA ALA A 31 -15.45 35.64 -9.64
C ALA A 31 -15.07 34.55 -10.65
N ASP A 32 -16.13 33.89 -11.15
CA ASP A 32 -16.21 32.90 -12.24
C ASP A 32 -15.70 31.47 -11.95
N GLY A 33 -16.45 30.72 -11.13
CA GLY A 33 -16.15 29.28 -11.01
C GLY A 33 -16.86 28.49 -9.91
N LEU A 34 -17.94 29.01 -9.30
CA LEU A 34 -18.67 28.31 -8.23
C LEU A 34 -19.28 26.96 -8.66
N GLU A 35 -19.33 26.65 -9.95
CA GLU A 35 -19.75 25.35 -10.49
C GLU A 35 -18.67 24.24 -10.38
N THR A 36 -17.40 24.57 -10.06
CA THR A 36 -16.29 23.58 -9.97
C THR A 36 -16.06 23.00 -8.56
N LEU A 37 -16.59 23.64 -7.52
CA LEU A 37 -16.42 23.24 -6.11
C LEU A 37 -17.01 21.85 -5.78
N PRO A 38 -18.23 21.48 -6.23
CA PRO A 38 -18.81 20.17 -5.94
C PRO A 38 -18.04 19.02 -6.62
N HIS A 39 -17.51 19.26 -7.82
CA HIS A 39 -16.70 18.29 -8.56
C HIS A 39 -15.37 18.00 -7.86
N ALA A 40 -14.71 19.05 -7.35
CA ALA A 40 -13.48 18.91 -6.59
C ALA A 40 -13.72 18.09 -5.32
N CYS A 41 -14.83 18.32 -4.61
CA CYS A 41 -15.18 17.58 -3.40
C CYS A 41 -15.35 16.07 -3.62
N ALA A 42 -16.13 15.65 -4.62
CA ALA A 42 -16.32 14.23 -4.91
C ALA A 42 -15.01 13.52 -5.29
N LEU A 43 -14.16 14.18 -6.09
CA LEU A 43 -12.87 13.65 -6.49
C LEU A 43 -11.91 13.55 -5.30
N LEU A 44 -11.78 14.60 -4.48
CA LEU A 44 -10.93 14.63 -3.30
C LEU A 44 -11.35 13.57 -2.27
N LEU A 45 -12.66 13.38 -2.07
CA LEU A 45 -13.17 12.31 -1.20
C LEU A 45 -12.82 10.92 -1.73
N SER A 46 -12.90 10.71 -3.04
CA SER A 46 -12.48 9.45 -3.64
C SER A 46 -10.98 9.21 -3.49
N GLU A 47 -10.15 10.22 -3.69
CA GLU A 47 -8.69 10.12 -3.52
C GLU A 47 -8.31 9.84 -2.06
N ALA A 48 -8.91 10.54 -1.11
CA ALA A 48 -8.68 10.33 0.32
C ALA A 48 -9.09 8.90 0.76
N ARG A 49 -10.15 8.33 0.17
CA ARG A 49 -10.52 6.93 0.41
C ARG A 49 -9.47 5.95 -0.13
N PHE A 50 -8.94 6.19 -1.33
CA PHE A 50 -7.85 5.37 -1.87
C PHE A 50 -6.59 5.47 -1.01
N GLU A 51 -6.22 6.68 -0.57
CA GLU A 51 -5.09 6.90 0.33
C GLU A 51 -5.28 6.10 1.63
N LEU A 52 -6.45 6.19 2.26
CA LEU A 52 -6.75 5.42 3.47
C LEU A 52 -6.66 3.91 3.26
N GLU A 53 -7.16 3.41 2.13
CA GLU A 53 -7.05 1.99 1.81
C GLU A 53 -5.58 1.54 1.64
N ASP A 54 -4.73 2.37 1.04
CA ASP A 54 -3.29 2.12 0.90
C ASP A 54 -2.60 2.09 2.27
N ARG A 55 -2.94 3.03 3.17
CA ARG A 55 -2.41 3.02 4.55
C ARG A 55 -2.84 1.80 5.34
N ARG A 56 -4.09 1.39 5.23
CA ARG A 56 -4.58 0.15 5.86
C ARG A 56 -3.90 -1.11 5.31
N GLU A 57 -3.48 -1.11 4.05
CA GLU A 57 -2.67 -2.19 3.51
C GLU A 57 -1.26 -2.18 4.10
N GLU A 58 -0.60 -1.01 4.16
CA GLU A 58 0.71 -0.86 4.80
C GLU A 58 0.69 -1.30 6.28
N GLU A 59 -0.33 -0.89 7.04
CA GLU A 59 -0.56 -1.29 8.42
C GLU A 59 -0.68 -2.81 8.58
N ARG A 60 -1.36 -3.50 7.65
CA ARG A 60 -1.44 -4.97 7.67
C ARG A 60 -0.13 -5.66 7.30
N LEU A 61 0.66 -5.05 6.42
CA LEU A 61 1.91 -5.63 5.95
C LEU A 61 3.07 -5.41 6.93
N ALA A 62 3.06 -4.34 7.72
CA ALA A 62 4.14 -4.02 8.65
C ALA A 62 4.40 -5.13 9.71
N PRO A 63 3.39 -5.74 10.35
CA PRO A 63 3.60 -6.85 11.28
C PRO A 63 4.23 -8.09 10.61
N ILE A 64 3.85 -8.38 9.37
CA ILE A 64 4.40 -9.51 8.60
C ILE A 64 5.90 -9.31 8.37
N ARG A 65 6.30 -8.09 8.00
CA ARG A 65 7.72 -7.72 7.86
C ARG A 65 8.44 -7.80 9.20
N SER A 66 7.85 -7.24 10.26
CA SER A 66 8.44 -7.24 11.59
C SER A 66 8.70 -8.65 12.12
N ALA A 67 7.77 -9.58 11.92
CA ALA A 67 7.94 -10.98 12.30
C ALA A 67 9.09 -11.66 11.54
N ALA A 68 9.24 -11.38 10.24
CA ALA A 68 10.32 -11.94 9.44
C ALA A 68 11.69 -11.39 9.86
N ASP A 69 11.81 -10.07 10.05
CA ASP A 69 13.04 -9.41 10.48
C ASP A 69 13.44 -9.87 11.91
N GLN A 70 12.46 -10.09 12.79
CA GLN A 70 12.67 -10.69 14.12
C GLN A 70 13.22 -12.12 14.01
N ALA A 71 12.63 -12.98 13.19
CA ALA A 71 13.08 -14.36 13.03
C ALA A 71 14.52 -14.45 12.47
N ILE A 72 14.89 -13.55 11.55
CA ILE A 72 16.26 -13.46 11.02
C ILE A 72 17.23 -13.01 12.12
N TYR A 73 16.84 -12.01 12.92
CA TYR A 73 17.64 -11.56 14.04
C TYR A 73 17.88 -12.69 15.07
N GLU A 74 16.83 -13.42 15.45
CA GLU A 74 16.92 -14.55 16.39
C GLU A 74 17.82 -15.68 15.87
N LEU A 75 17.89 -15.86 14.55
CA LEU A 75 18.81 -16.80 13.91
C LEU A 75 20.27 -16.32 13.98
N LEU A 76 20.52 -15.02 13.79
CA LEU A 76 21.88 -14.47 13.71
C LEU A 76 22.49 -14.11 15.07
N GLU A 77 21.68 -13.76 16.07
CA GLU A 77 22.15 -13.41 17.41
C GLU A 77 23.03 -14.50 18.06
N PRO A 78 22.63 -15.78 18.15
CA PRO A 78 23.48 -16.82 18.74
C PRO A 78 24.76 -17.07 17.94
N LEU A 79 24.68 -16.98 16.59
CA LEU A 79 25.84 -17.13 15.72
C LEU A 79 26.87 -16.03 15.98
N TRP A 80 26.40 -14.79 16.19
CA TRP A 80 27.26 -13.67 16.57
C TRP A 80 27.88 -13.87 17.96
N LYS A 81 27.10 -14.30 18.96
CA LYS A 81 27.60 -14.58 20.32
C LYS A 81 28.71 -15.65 20.29
N ALA A 82 28.59 -16.62 19.40
CA ALA A 82 29.58 -17.67 19.15
C ALA A 82 30.75 -17.23 18.23
N ARG A 83 30.80 -15.97 17.78
CA ARG A 83 31.78 -15.44 16.82
C ARG A 83 31.83 -16.20 15.49
N SER A 84 30.71 -16.80 15.09
CA SER A 84 30.57 -17.64 13.89
C SER A 84 29.94 -16.92 12.69
N THR A 85 29.61 -15.64 12.84
CA THR A 85 29.14 -14.77 11.74
C THR A 85 29.84 -13.42 11.79
N GLU A 86 29.87 -12.76 10.64
CA GLU A 86 30.41 -11.41 10.49
C GLU A 86 29.61 -10.38 11.33
N TRP A 87 30.32 -9.47 11.98
CA TRP A 87 29.75 -8.36 12.75
C TRP A 87 28.75 -7.53 11.94
N LEU A 88 29.07 -7.24 10.68
CA LEU A 88 28.21 -6.45 9.79
C LEU A 88 26.87 -7.13 9.50
N ARG A 89 26.84 -8.46 9.34
CA ARG A 89 25.60 -9.21 9.11
C ARG A 89 24.68 -9.16 10.33
N TYR A 90 25.24 -9.31 11.53
CA TYR A 90 24.50 -9.18 12.78
C TYR A 90 23.92 -7.76 12.95
N LEU A 91 24.73 -6.72 12.75
CA LEU A 91 24.27 -5.34 12.84
C LEU A 91 23.14 -5.05 11.85
N ALA A 92 23.26 -5.52 10.60
CA ALA A 92 22.22 -5.34 9.60
C ALA A 92 20.88 -5.96 10.04
N ALA A 93 20.90 -7.17 10.58
CA ALA A 93 19.71 -7.85 11.09
C ALA A 93 19.10 -7.13 12.30
N ARG A 94 19.93 -6.67 13.24
CA ARG A 94 19.49 -5.87 14.39
C ARG A 94 18.81 -4.57 13.94
N HIS A 95 19.42 -3.84 13.02
CA HIS A 95 18.84 -2.61 12.48
C HIS A 95 17.58 -2.86 11.64
N ALA A 96 17.46 -4.01 10.96
CA ALA A 96 16.23 -4.39 10.27
C ALA A 96 15.09 -4.59 11.26
N ARG A 97 15.29 -5.42 12.30
CA ARG A 97 14.34 -5.66 13.39
C ARG A 97 13.88 -4.37 14.08
N ASP A 98 14.83 -3.52 14.48
CA ASP A 98 14.51 -2.31 15.22
C ASP A 98 13.69 -1.34 14.35
N ARG A 99 14.04 -1.23 13.07
CA ARG A 99 13.31 -0.40 12.10
C ARG A 99 11.92 -0.95 11.81
N SER A 100 11.78 -2.25 11.56
CA SER A 100 10.49 -2.87 11.25
C SER A 100 9.51 -2.76 12.43
N ARG A 101 10.01 -2.79 13.67
CA ARG A 101 9.20 -2.53 14.87
C ARG A 101 8.64 -1.11 14.86
N LEU A 102 9.48 -0.11 14.59
CA LEU A 102 9.03 1.28 14.49
C LEU A 102 8.08 1.51 13.31
N GLU A 103 8.26 0.78 12.20
CA GLU A 103 7.37 0.85 11.04
C GLU A 103 5.96 0.34 11.36
N VAL A 104 5.79 -0.64 12.25
CA VAL A 104 4.47 -1.10 12.72
C VAL A 104 3.72 0.05 13.41
N ASP A 105 4.37 0.70 14.37
CA ASP A 105 3.78 1.81 15.12
C ASP A 105 3.47 2.99 14.20
N ARG A 106 4.40 3.30 13.29
CA ARG A 106 4.26 4.37 12.30
C ARG A 106 3.08 4.13 11.36
N ALA A 107 2.89 2.91 10.86
CA ALA A 107 1.80 2.59 9.96
C ALA A 107 0.42 2.78 10.61
N GLY A 108 0.29 2.47 11.90
CA GLY A 108 -0.93 2.74 12.67
C GLY A 108 -1.20 4.25 12.83
N ILE A 109 -0.18 5.05 13.12
CA ILE A 109 -0.31 6.51 13.22
C ILE A 109 -0.69 7.12 11.86
N GLU A 110 -0.05 6.70 10.77
CA GLU A 110 -0.34 7.21 9.42
C GLU A 110 -1.75 6.83 8.96
N THR A 111 -2.24 5.64 9.32
CA THR A 111 -3.63 5.23 9.05
C THR A 111 -4.62 6.11 9.81
N LYS A 112 -4.41 6.34 11.11
CA LYS A 112 -5.27 7.24 11.91
C LYS A 112 -5.32 8.65 11.34
N ARG A 113 -4.17 9.21 10.94
CA ARG A 113 -4.11 10.53 10.30
C ARG A 113 -4.89 10.58 8.98
N ALA A 114 -4.84 9.51 8.18
CA ALA A 114 -5.62 9.41 6.95
C ALA A 114 -7.14 9.33 7.24
N GLU A 115 -7.54 8.62 8.30
CA GLU A 115 -8.95 8.57 8.76
C GLU A 115 -9.45 9.93 9.24
N GLU A 116 -8.65 10.64 10.03
CA GLU A 116 -8.95 12.00 10.49
C GLU A 116 -9.08 12.97 9.31
N LYS A 117 -8.15 12.91 8.35
CA LYS A 117 -8.18 13.72 7.12
C LYS A 117 -9.44 13.44 6.30
N LEU A 118 -9.79 12.17 6.09
CA LEU A 118 -11.02 11.81 5.37
C LEU A 118 -12.27 12.31 6.10
N THR A 119 -12.28 12.22 7.44
CA THR A 119 -13.39 12.70 8.27
C THR A 119 -13.54 14.21 8.17
N ALA A 120 -12.44 14.97 8.25
CA ALA A 120 -12.45 16.42 8.09
C ALA A 120 -12.96 16.82 6.69
N LEU A 121 -12.41 16.21 5.65
CA LEU A 121 -12.82 16.47 4.26
C LEU A 121 -14.31 16.16 4.02
N THR A 122 -14.82 15.10 4.64
CA THR A 122 -16.25 14.74 4.55
C THR A 122 -17.15 15.78 5.22
N ARG A 123 -16.69 16.43 6.30
CA ARG A 123 -17.45 17.51 6.97
C ARG A 123 -17.43 18.80 6.15
N GLU A 124 -16.31 19.11 5.50
CA GLU A 124 -16.14 20.31 4.68
C GLU A 124 -16.91 20.24 3.36
N CYS A 125 -17.04 19.04 2.78
CA CYS A 125 -17.83 18.81 1.57
C CYS A 125 -19.32 18.62 1.90
N VAL A 126 -20.07 19.72 2.02
CA VAL A 126 -21.53 19.72 2.17
C VAL A 126 -22.21 19.69 0.80
N ASP A 127 -23.05 18.68 0.57
CA ASP A 127 -23.87 18.43 -0.63
C ASP A 127 -23.13 18.45 -1.99
N PRO A 128 -22.72 17.29 -2.53
CA PRO A 128 -22.30 17.23 -3.93
C PRO A 128 -23.53 17.46 -4.81
N GLY A 129 -23.66 18.68 -5.36
CA GLY A 129 -24.73 19.03 -6.29
C GLY A 129 -24.95 17.97 -7.38
N ALA A 130 -26.23 17.73 -7.70
CA ALA A 130 -26.72 16.65 -8.56
C ALA A 130 -26.27 16.68 -10.04
N GLY A 131 -25.39 17.60 -10.45
CA GLY A 131 -24.93 17.77 -11.84
C GLY A 131 -23.67 17.00 -12.23
N THR A 132 -23.13 16.15 -11.35
CA THR A 132 -21.69 15.78 -11.35
C THR A 132 -21.35 14.33 -11.73
N GLU A 133 -22.29 13.57 -12.28
CA GLU A 133 -22.14 12.12 -12.46
C GLU A 133 -20.99 11.70 -13.41
N LYS A 134 -20.82 12.32 -14.59
CA LYS A 134 -19.98 11.72 -15.66
C LYS A 134 -18.47 11.65 -15.36
N PRO A 135 -17.76 12.72 -14.90
CA PRO A 135 -16.32 12.66 -14.63
C PRO A 135 -16.00 11.79 -13.42
N THR A 136 -16.83 11.86 -12.38
CA THR A 136 -16.73 11.05 -11.16
C THR A 136 -16.91 9.57 -11.48
N LEU A 137 -17.94 9.21 -12.25
CA LEU A 137 -18.15 7.84 -12.72
C LEU A 137 -16.98 7.34 -13.57
N ARG A 138 -16.35 8.20 -14.39
CA ARG A 138 -15.16 7.81 -15.18
C ARG A 138 -13.95 7.55 -14.28
N TYR A 139 -13.71 8.40 -13.28
CA TYR A 139 -12.63 8.22 -12.31
C TYR A 139 -12.83 6.93 -11.48
N GLU A 140 -14.05 6.69 -11.02
CA GLU A 140 -14.42 5.47 -10.29
C GLU A 140 -14.26 4.21 -11.14
N ARG A 141 -14.70 4.24 -12.42
CA ARG A 141 -14.48 3.14 -13.37
C ARG A 141 -13.00 2.83 -13.56
N LEU A 142 -12.16 3.86 -13.72
CA LEU A 142 -10.70 3.68 -13.82
C LEU A 142 -10.12 3.07 -12.54
N GLY A 143 -10.59 3.51 -11.37
CA GLY A 143 -10.24 2.94 -10.07
C GLY A 143 -10.62 1.45 -9.99
N CYS A 144 -11.79 1.08 -10.48
CA CYS A 144 -12.25 -0.31 -10.49
C CYS A 144 -11.52 -1.19 -11.50
N ASP A 145 -11.19 -0.69 -12.68
CA ASP A 145 -10.33 -1.39 -13.64
C ASP A 145 -8.93 -1.63 -13.06
N LEU A 146 -8.39 -0.65 -12.34
CA LEU A 146 -7.12 -0.78 -11.64
C LEU A 146 -7.23 -1.81 -10.50
N ALA A 147 -8.30 -1.79 -9.71
CA ALA A 147 -8.54 -2.77 -8.64
C ALA A 147 -8.61 -4.21 -9.18
N ARG A 148 -9.30 -4.43 -10.31
CA ARG A 148 -9.32 -5.74 -11.00
C ARG A 148 -7.92 -6.17 -11.42
N LYS A 149 -7.20 -5.34 -12.18
CA LYS A 149 -5.86 -5.65 -12.68
C LYS A 149 -4.87 -5.94 -11.55
N THR A 150 -4.89 -5.12 -10.51
CA THR A 150 -3.99 -5.29 -9.35
C THR A 150 -4.31 -6.54 -8.54
N ARG A 151 -5.58 -6.94 -8.45
CA ARG A 151 -6.02 -8.20 -7.87
C ARG A 151 -5.51 -9.40 -8.68
N ASP A 152 -5.63 -9.36 -10.00
CA ASP A 152 -5.16 -10.46 -10.86
C ASP A 152 -3.63 -10.60 -10.81
N ILE A 153 -2.90 -9.47 -10.80
CA ILE A 153 -1.44 -9.47 -10.58
C ILE A 153 -1.08 -10.04 -9.20
N ALA A 154 -1.83 -9.72 -8.14
CA ALA A 154 -1.58 -10.31 -6.82
C ALA A 154 -1.85 -11.82 -6.78
N ALA A 155 -2.83 -12.30 -7.55
CA ALA A 155 -3.11 -13.74 -7.62
C ALA A 155 -1.95 -14.49 -8.30
N LEU A 156 -1.40 -13.91 -9.38
CA LEU A 156 -0.21 -14.44 -10.05
C LEU A 156 1.03 -14.39 -9.14
N ASP A 157 1.27 -13.28 -8.45
CA ASP A 157 2.39 -13.19 -7.50
C ASP A 157 2.24 -14.21 -6.37
N LEU A 158 1.03 -14.39 -5.81
CA LEU A 158 0.79 -15.44 -4.80
C LEU A 158 1.10 -16.85 -5.34
N ALA A 159 0.67 -17.18 -6.55
CA ALA A 159 0.99 -18.46 -7.17
C ALA A 159 2.51 -18.63 -7.31
N TYR A 160 3.19 -17.62 -7.85
CA TYR A 160 4.65 -17.62 -7.97
C TYR A 160 5.36 -17.76 -6.61
N ARG A 161 4.89 -17.08 -5.55
CA ARG A 161 5.49 -17.21 -4.20
C ARG A 161 5.31 -18.59 -3.59
N LYS A 162 4.22 -19.30 -3.91
CA LYS A 162 4.04 -20.70 -3.47
C LYS A 162 5.09 -21.60 -4.09
N GLU A 163 5.29 -21.51 -5.40
CA GLU A 163 6.32 -22.27 -6.13
C GLU A 163 7.74 -21.96 -5.62
N VAL A 164 8.03 -20.69 -5.35
CA VAL A 164 9.33 -20.29 -4.77
C VAL A 164 9.51 -20.91 -3.39
N LEU A 165 8.50 -20.87 -2.51
CA LEU A 165 8.62 -21.48 -1.19
C LEU A 165 8.80 -23.00 -1.28
N GLU A 166 8.08 -23.69 -2.16
CA GLU A 166 8.25 -25.12 -2.42
C GLU A 166 9.67 -25.43 -2.90
N SER A 167 10.16 -24.69 -3.88
CA SER A 167 11.53 -24.80 -4.39
C SER A 167 12.57 -24.53 -3.30
N THR A 168 12.38 -23.51 -2.46
CA THR A 168 13.29 -23.22 -1.32
C THR A 168 13.26 -24.33 -0.27
N ASN A 169 12.10 -24.96 -0.02
CA ASN A 169 12.02 -26.12 0.87
C ASN A 169 12.80 -27.32 0.30
N GLU A 170 12.71 -27.56 -1.00
CA GLU A 170 13.44 -28.65 -1.64
C GLU A 170 14.96 -28.38 -1.61
N LEU A 171 15.39 -27.17 -1.95
CA LEU A 171 16.79 -26.75 -1.79
C LEU A 171 17.26 -26.86 -0.33
N ARG A 172 16.38 -26.63 0.64
CA ARG A 172 16.71 -26.79 2.06
C ARG A 172 16.93 -28.25 2.44
N ARG A 173 16.14 -29.18 1.88
CA ARG A 173 16.33 -30.64 2.08
C ARG A 173 17.65 -31.12 1.47
N LEU A 174 18.09 -30.50 0.38
CA LEU A 174 19.37 -30.75 -0.27
C LEU A 174 20.54 -29.98 0.37
N GLU A 175 20.32 -29.29 1.50
CA GLU A 175 21.31 -28.45 2.20
C GLU A 175 21.87 -27.28 1.38
N LEU A 176 21.22 -26.93 0.26
CA LEU A 176 21.61 -25.84 -0.63
C LEU A 176 21.02 -24.48 -0.23
N ALA A 177 19.90 -24.47 0.50
CA ALA A 177 19.28 -23.25 1.02
C ALA A 177 19.52 -23.10 2.53
N THR A 178 19.72 -21.86 2.98
CA THR A 178 19.86 -21.53 4.39
C THR A 178 18.50 -21.40 5.07
N ALA A 179 18.48 -21.45 6.40
CA ALA A 179 17.27 -21.15 7.16
C ALA A 179 16.80 -19.69 6.98
N GLN A 180 17.73 -18.76 6.71
CA GLN A 180 17.39 -17.37 6.38
C GLN A 180 16.63 -17.28 5.03
N ASP A 181 17.04 -18.05 4.02
CA ASP A 181 16.33 -18.10 2.72
C ASP A 181 14.90 -18.56 2.89
N LEU A 182 14.68 -19.57 3.74
CA LEU A 182 13.34 -20.07 4.05
C LEU A 182 12.47 -19.01 4.74
N ILE A 183 13.05 -18.22 5.66
CA ILE A 183 12.33 -17.10 6.30
C ILE A 183 11.94 -16.05 5.26
N HIS A 184 12.86 -15.68 4.36
CA HIS A 184 12.56 -14.73 3.29
C HIS A 184 11.48 -15.24 2.32
N ALA A 185 11.51 -16.53 1.96
CA ALA A 185 10.49 -17.13 1.10
C ALA A 185 9.10 -17.14 1.77
N ARG A 186 9.03 -17.50 3.06
CA ARG A 186 7.80 -17.45 3.86
C ARG A 186 7.25 -16.03 3.98
N TYR A 187 8.11 -15.06 4.30
CA TYR A 187 7.76 -13.65 4.34
C TYR A 187 7.15 -13.17 3.01
N ALA A 188 7.80 -13.50 1.88
CA ALA A 188 7.30 -13.12 0.57
C ALA A 188 5.92 -13.73 0.27
N LEU A 189 5.71 -14.99 0.66
CA LEU A 189 4.42 -15.67 0.52
C LEU A 189 3.34 -15.01 1.38
N ASP A 190 3.60 -14.76 2.66
CA ASP A 190 2.61 -14.19 3.57
C ASP A 190 2.26 -12.75 3.20
N ARG A 191 3.25 -11.98 2.73
CA ARG A 191 3.01 -10.67 2.10
C ARG A 191 2.10 -10.79 0.88
N ALA A 192 2.36 -11.73 -0.03
CA ALA A 192 1.54 -11.91 -1.24
C ALA A 192 0.09 -12.33 -0.89
N LYS A 193 -0.11 -13.19 0.12
CA LYS A 193 -1.45 -13.54 0.63
C LYS A 193 -2.20 -12.31 1.12
N ALA A 194 -1.56 -11.50 1.98
CA ALA A 194 -2.16 -10.30 2.54
C ALA A 194 -2.50 -9.26 1.45
N GLN A 195 -1.63 -9.09 0.47
CA GLN A 195 -1.87 -8.22 -0.68
C GLN A 195 -3.04 -8.71 -1.54
N LEU A 196 -3.13 -10.00 -1.83
CA LEU A 196 -4.27 -10.55 -2.57
C LEU A 196 -5.58 -10.35 -1.81
N GLN A 197 -5.58 -10.57 -0.49
CA GLN A 197 -6.76 -10.34 0.34
C GLN A 197 -7.20 -8.86 0.31
N SER A 198 -6.26 -7.93 0.47
CA SER A 198 -6.51 -6.48 0.37
C SER A 198 -7.14 -6.11 -0.98
N ARG A 199 -6.48 -6.51 -2.08
CA ARG A 199 -6.90 -6.16 -3.44
C ARG A 199 -8.21 -6.83 -3.85
N SER A 200 -8.45 -8.06 -3.39
CA SER A 200 -9.74 -8.73 -3.60
C SER A 200 -10.87 -7.98 -2.90
N ALA A 201 -10.66 -7.56 -1.64
CA ALA A 201 -11.65 -6.78 -0.91
C ALA A 201 -11.96 -5.43 -1.61
N ARG A 202 -10.94 -4.76 -2.18
CA ARG A 202 -11.12 -3.55 -3.00
C ARG A 202 -11.94 -3.82 -4.26
N TRP A 203 -11.59 -4.88 -5.00
CA TRP A 203 -12.32 -5.27 -6.20
C TRP A 203 -13.79 -5.64 -5.91
N ASP A 204 -14.05 -6.34 -4.82
CA ASP A 204 -15.42 -6.70 -4.44
C ASP A 204 -16.27 -5.49 -4.01
N ARG A 205 -15.66 -4.46 -3.41
CA ARG A 205 -16.34 -3.16 -3.20
C ARG A 205 -16.72 -2.51 -4.53
N CYS A 206 -15.79 -2.51 -5.48
CA CYS A 206 -16.03 -1.99 -6.83
C CYS A 206 -17.19 -2.70 -7.55
N LYS A 207 -17.21 -4.04 -7.55
CA LYS A 207 -18.32 -4.81 -8.17
C LYS A 207 -19.68 -4.45 -7.57
N ARG A 208 -19.74 -4.34 -6.24
CA ARG A 208 -20.97 -3.99 -5.51
C ARG A 208 -21.44 -2.58 -5.79
N ALA A 209 -20.52 -1.63 -6.01
CA ALA A 209 -20.85 -0.27 -6.40
C ALA A 209 -21.36 -0.22 -7.86
N SER A 210 -20.72 -0.94 -8.78
CA SER A 210 -21.13 -0.98 -10.19
C SER A 210 -22.43 -1.73 -10.45
N GLY A 211 -22.80 -2.70 -9.58
CA GLY A 211 -24.06 -3.43 -9.69
C GLY A 211 -25.29 -2.71 -9.13
N ARG A 212 -25.13 -1.49 -8.59
CA ARG A 212 -26.24 -0.67 -8.03
C ARG A 212 -26.76 0.42 -8.99
N HIS A 213 -26.17 0.56 -10.18
CA HIS A 213 -26.68 1.43 -11.23
C HIS A 213 -27.07 0.58 -12.45
N PRO A 214 -28.36 0.18 -12.56
CA PRO A 214 -28.92 -0.28 -13.83
C PRO A 214 -28.96 0.83 -14.87
#